data_AF-A0A3P6FRE5-F1
#
_entry.id   AF-A0A3P6FRE5-F1
#
_cell.length_a   1.000
_cell.length_b   1.000
_cell.length_c   1.000
_cell.angle_alpha   90.00
_cell.angle_beta   90.00
_cell.angle_gamma   90.00
#
_symmetry.space_group_name_H-M   'P 1'
#
loop_
_entity.id
_entity.type
_entity.pdbx_description
1 polymer ?
#
loop_
_entity_poly.entity_id
_entity_poly.type
_entity_poly.pdbx_seq_one_letter_code
_entity_poly.pdbx_strand_id
1 'polypeptide(L)'
;MGTSSGSNLPHQMLPPRQQLQTDPHIFHKRCINTSCQNQLPADDCPCEICANRKGFCNLCMCVICSKFDFQVNTCRWIGCDVCSHWAHTDCAIREGEISKEEMLFKCRACNRTSELLGWVRDVFQHCAPNWDREGLMKELDFVSRIFRGGEDTRGKKLVCKCEELINKIKGGLAEATAAKLLLMFFQEIEVDSPKSLENEGMIAPQDACNRIAEVVKQTLRKMEIVGEEKTRMYNKALLGLEECEREMEEKAKEVSELKLEMEKKKQQIEEVGRIVRLKEAEAEMFQLKANQAKVEAERLERIVKAKREKTEEEYVSNYLKQRLREAEAEKEYMFEKMKEQESGGEALKFSEMLHRYDAPSRQE
;
A
#
# COMPACT_ATOMS: atom_id res chain seq x y z
N MET A 1 29.35 38.36 -5.33
CA MET A 1 29.36 38.42 -3.84
C MET A 1 27.91 38.60 -3.42
N GLY A 2 27.25 37.80 -2.60
CA GLY A 2 27.53 36.53 -1.94
C GLY A 2 26.16 36.09 -1.42
N THR A 3 25.64 34.98 -1.93
CA THR A 3 24.34 34.43 -1.53
C THR A 3 24.56 33.56 -0.29
N SER A 4 24.18 34.07 0.89
CA SER A 4 24.09 33.31 2.13
C SER A 4 22.62 32.97 2.39
N SER A 5 22.19 31.78 1.97
CA SER A 5 20.92 31.21 2.41
C SER A 5 21.23 30.06 3.36
N GLY A 6 21.11 30.35 4.64
CA GLY A 6 21.21 29.39 5.72
C GLY A 6 20.11 28.33 5.59
N SER A 7 20.54 27.08 5.55
CA SER A 7 19.72 25.88 5.63
C SER A 7 19.17 25.72 7.04
N ASN A 8 17.94 26.17 7.27
CA ASN A 8 17.11 25.73 8.38
C ASN A 8 16.19 24.59 7.89
N LEU A 9 16.53 23.36 8.26
CA LEU A 9 15.60 22.23 8.23
C LEU A 9 14.48 22.48 9.25
N PRO A 10 13.20 22.22 8.91
CA PRO A 10 12.20 21.88 9.89
C PRO A 10 11.99 20.36 9.91
N HIS A 11 12.20 19.81 11.10
CA HIS A 11 11.51 18.68 11.72
C HIS A 11 10.83 17.63 10.82
N GLN A 12 11.37 16.42 10.89
CA GLN A 12 10.62 15.18 10.72
C GLN A 12 9.29 15.24 11.48
N MET A 13 8.19 15.07 10.75
CA MET A 13 6.88 14.70 11.30
C MET A 13 6.35 13.56 10.43
N LEU A 14 6.38 12.35 10.99
CA LEU A 14 5.68 11.17 10.46
C LEU A 14 4.17 11.42 10.50
N PRO A 15 3.39 11.07 9.46
CA PRO A 15 1.94 11.11 9.57
C PRO A 15 1.44 9.89 10.36
N PRO A 16 0.43 10.05 11.23
CA PRO A 16 -0.31 8.93 11.80
C PRO A 16 -1.21 8.38 10.68
N ARG A 17 -0.74 7.36 9.95
CA ARG A 17 -1.67 6.61 9.10
C ARG A 17 -2.46 5.66 9.99
N GLN A 18 -3.62 6.18 10.37
CA GLN A 18 -4.87 5.48 10.58
C GLN A 18 -4.79 4.02 10.16
N GLN A 19 -5.01 3.15 11.14
CA GLN A 19 -5.54 1.82 10.91
C GLN A 19 -6.86 1.98 10.15
N LEU A 20 -6.78 2.13 8.82
CA LEU A 20 -7.82 1.63 7.95
C LEU A 20 -7.86 0.14 8.24
N GLN A 21 -8.84 -0.28 9.03
CA GLN A 21 -9.43 -1.61 8.88
C GLN A 21 -9.96 -1.69 7.45
N THR A 22 -9.05 -1.90 6.49
CA THR A 22 -9.42 -2.39 5.18
C THR A 22 -9.87 -3.82 5.39
N ASP A 23 -11.15 -4.04 5.15
CA ASP A 23 -11.76 -5.36 5.00
C ASP A 23 -10.78 -6.36 4.32
N PRO A 24 -10.44 -7.50 4.95
CA PRO A 24 -9.46 -8.45 4.43
C PRO A 24 -9.88 -9.11 3.10
N HIS A 25 -11.08 -8.84 2.59
CA HIS A 25 -11.68 -9.61 1.51
C HIS A 25 -11.51 -9.04 0.08
N ILE A 26 -10.90 -7.86 -0.13
CA ILE A 26 -10.88 -7.22 -1.47
C ILE A 26 -9.48 -7.20 -2.16
N PHE A 27 -8.37 -7.43 -1.45
CA PHE A 27 -7.02 -7.24 -2.01
C PHE A 27 -6.36 -8.47 -2.68
N HIS A 28 -7.08 -9.59 -2.85
CA HIS A 28 -6.45 -10.85 -3.27
C HIS A 28 -6.67 -11.24 -4.74
N LYS A 29 -7.42 -10.43 -5.51
CA LYS A 29 -7.69 -10.69 -6.94
C LYS A 29 -6.69 -10.02 -7.89
N ARG A 30 -5.76 -9.20 -7.39
CA ARG A 30 -4.76 -8.50 -8.20
C ARG A 30 -3.36 -8.71 -7.65
N CYS A 31 -2.37 -8.55 -8.52
CA CYS A 31 -0.96 -8.60 -8.17
C CYS A 31 -0.61 -7.58 -7.07
N ILE A 32 0.22 -7.99 -6.10
CA ILE A 32 0.72 -7.09 -5.04
C ILE A 32 1.73 -6.06 -5.55
N ASN A 33 2.35 -6.31 -6.71
CA ASN A 33 3.14 -5.31 -7.40
C ASN A 33 2.20 -4.24 -7.97
N THR A 34 2.23 -3.06 -7.36
CA THR A 34 1.38 -1.91 -7.72
C THR A 34 1.61 -1.41 -9.15
N SER A 35 2.73 -1.74 -9.78
CA SER A 35 2.99 -1.43 -11.19
C SER A 35 2.43 -2.47 -12.15
N CYS A 36 2.21 -3.71 -11.69
CA CYS A 36 1.69 -4.80 -12.53
C CYS A 36 0.17 -4.80 -12.58
N GLN A 37 -0.50 -4.73 -11.42
CA GLN A 37 -1.97 -4.69 -11.26
C GLN A 37 -2.79 -5.78 -11.99
N ASN A 38 -2.15 -6.77 -12.61
CA ASN A 38 -2.81 -7.87 -13.31
C ASN A 38 -3.79 -8.60 -12.38
N GLN A 39 -4.90 -9.06 -12.97
CA GLN A 39 -5.81 -9.97 -12.28
C GLN A 39 -5.11 -11.30 -12.02
N LEU A 40 -5.44 -11.94 -10.90
CA LEU A 40 -4.82 -13.19 -10.46
C LEU A 40 -5.82 -14.34 -10.47
N PRO A 41 -5.42 -15.55 -10.93
CA PRO A 41 -4.14 -15.87 -11.60
C PRO A 41 -3.92 -15.09 -12.90
N ALA A 42 -2.69 -14.65 -13.18
CA ALA A 42 -2.41 -14.02 -14.46
C ALA A 42 -2.35 -15.08 -15.57
N ASP A 43 -2.81 -14.72 -16.77
CA ASP A 43 -3.02 -15.60 -17.93
C ASP A 43 -3.86 -16.84 -17.62
N ASP A 44 -4.77 -16.76 -16.64
CA ASP A 44 -5.60 -17.88 -16.16
C ASP A 44 -4.78 -19.13 -15.83
N CYS A 45 -3.54 -18.94 -15.35
CA CYS A 45 -2.61 -20.03 -15.09
C CYS A 45 -3.19 -21.03 -14.06
N PRO A 46 -3.33 -22.33 -14.41
CA PRO A 46 -4.03 -23.30 -13.58
C PRO A 46 -3.14 -23.93 -12.48
N CYS A 47 -1.88 -23.51 -12.33
CA CYS A 47 -0.97 -24.18 -11.41
C CYS A 47 -1.28 -23.86 -9.93
N GLU A 48 -0.93 -24.79 -9.04
CA GLU A 48 -1.18 -24.65 -7.60
C GLU A 48 -0.51 -23.41 -6.98
N ILE A 49 0.64 -23.00 -7.51
CA ILE A 49 1.34 -21.81 -7.02
C ILE A 49 0.52 -20.55 -7.30
N CYS A 50 0.04 -20.37 -8.53
CA CYS A 50 -0.79 -19.23 -8.91
C CYS A 50 -2.15 -19.24 -8.23
N ALA A 51 -2.75 -20.43 -8.04
CA ALA A 51 -4.06 -20.56 -7.39
C ALA A 51 -4.00 -20.27 -5.88
N ASN A 52 -2.95 -20.70 -5.18
CA ASN A 52 -2.91 -20.68 -3.72
C ASN A 52 -2.09 -19.52 -3.14
N ARG A 53 -1.11 -18.96 -3.86
CA ARG A 53 -0.30 -17.86 -3.33
C ARG A 53 -0.99 -16.52 -3.55
N LYS A 54 -1.62 -16.03 -2.48
CA LYS A 54 -2.25 -14.71 -2.42
C LYS A 54 -1.32 -13.61 -2.94
N GLY A 55 -1.77 -12.88 -3.96
CA GLY A 55 -1.03 -11.73 -4.50
C GLY A 55 0.12 -12.06 -5.46
N PHE A 56 0.46 -13.34 -5.63
CA PHE A 56 1.52 -13.78 -6.53
C PHE A 56 1.10 -13.67 -7.99
N CYS A 57 1.97 -13.09 -8.82
CA CYS A 57 1.78 -12.99 -10.26
C CYS A 57 2.96 -13.66 -10.98
N ASN A 58 2.69 -14.72 -11.74
CA ASN A 58 3.69 -15.43 -12.55
C ASN A 58 4.35 -14.54 -13.62
N LEU A 59 3.74 -13.40 -13.98
CA LEU A 59 4.30 -12.48 -15.00
C LEU A 59 5.39 -11.54 -14.48
N CYS A 60 5.41 -11.24 -13.18
CA CYS A 60 6.38 -10.28 -12.64
C CYS A 60 7.07 -10.72 -11.34
N MET A 61 6.71 -11.88 -10.79
CA MET A 61 7.23 -12.35 -9.50
C MET A 61 7.97 -13.66 -9.64
N CYS A 62 9.06 -13.79 -8.88
CA CYS A 62 9.84 -15.00 -8.78
C CYS A 62 9.05 -16.12 -8.11
N VAL A 63 8.91 -17.26 -8.78
CA VAL A 63 8.20 -18.45 -8.27
C VAL A 63 8.80 -19.01 -6.97
N ILE A 64 10.09 -18.73 -6.73
CA ILE A 64 10.80 -19.19 -5.53
C ILE A 64 10.53 -18.25 -4.34
N CYS A 65 10.88 -16.97 -4.45
CA CYS A 65 10.84 -16.03 -3.32
C CYS A 65 9.60 -15.13 -3.27
N SER A 66 8.71 -15.20 -4.27
CA SER A 66 7.53 -14.34 -4.43
C SER A 66 7.86 -12.84 -4.37
N LYS A 67 9.07 -12.44 -4.76
CA LYS A 67 9.46 -11.03 -4.93
C LYS A 67 9.48 -10.69 -6.41
N PHE A 68 9.13 -9.46 -6.73
CA PHE A 68 9.31 -8.86 -8.05
C PHE A 68 10.52 -7.94 -8.04
N ASP A 69 11.10 -7.72 -9.22
CA ASP A 69 11.97 -6.58 -9.48
C ASP A 69 11.56 -5.95 -10.81
N PHE A 70 12.16 -4.80 -11.14
CA PHE A 70 11.83 -4.03 -12.34
C PHE A 70 12.80 -4.31 -13.49
N GLN A 71 13.65 -5.33 -13.38
CA GLN A 71 14.64 -5.66 -14.39
C GLN A 71 13.99 -6.56 -15.44
N VAL A 72 13.97 -6.10 -16.68
CA VAL A 72 13.47 -6.84 -17.85
C VAL A 72 14.60 -6.99 -18.85
N ASN A 73 14.52 -7.98 -19.74
CA ASN A 73 15.54 -8.21 -20.78
C ASN A 73 16.94 -8.48 -20.18
N THR A 74 17.02 -9.33 -19.15
CA THR A 74 18.27 -9.67 -18.44
C THR A 74 18.37 -11.17 -18.17
N CYS A 75 19.59 -11.67 -18.00
CA CYS A 75 19.90 -13.01 -17.49
C CYS A 75 19.71 -13.15 -15.97
N ARG A 76 19.19 -12.11 -15.29
CA ARG A 76 18.83 -12.12 -13.86
C ARG A 76 17.59 -12.96 -13.56
N TRP A 77 16.78 -13.22 -14.58
CA TRP A 77 15.53 -13.98 -14.48
C TRP A 77 15.59 -15.19 -15.38
N ILE A 78 15.43 -16.40 -14.86
CA ILE A 78 15.36 -17.64 -15.66
C ILE A 78 13.88 -17.98 -15.86
N GLY A 79 13.49 -18.17 -17.12
CA GLY A 79 12.13 -18.53 -17.50
C GLY A 79 11.97 -20.03 -17.76
N CYS A 80 10.81 -20.58 -17.39
CA CYS A 80 10.41 -21.92 -17.81
C CYS A 80 9.68 -21.85 -19.16
N ASP A 81 10.21 -22.53 -20.18
CA ASP A 81 9.63 -22.66 -21.52
C ASP A 81 8.31 -23.45 -21.57
N VAL A 82 7.96 -24.18 -20.51
CA VAL A 82 6.71 -24.97 -20.43
C VAL A 82 5.55 -24.15 -19.86
N CYS A 83 5.79 -23.41 -18.77
CA CYS A 83 4.72 -22.81 -17.98
C CYS A 83 4.88 -21.30 -17.77
N SER A 84 5.86 -20.68 -18.43
CA SER A 84 6.13 -19.24 -18.41
C SER A 84 6.28 -18.64 -17.00
N HIS A 85 6.68 -19.46 -16.02
CA HIS A 85 7.07 -18.99 -14.69
C HIS A 85 8.53 -18.60 -14.67
N TRP A 86 8.82 -17.53 -13.93
CA TRP A 86 10.15 -16.97 -13.83
C TRP A 86 10.72 -17.17 -12.42
N ALA A 87 12.04 -17.36 -12.33
CA ALA A 87 12.79 -17.36 -11.09
C ALA A 87 13.95 -16.38 -11.19
N HIS A 88 14.26 -15.64 -10.13
CA HIS A 88 15.55 -14.95 -10.08
C HIS A 88 16.66 -16.00 -10.17
N THR A 89 17.68 -15.75 -10.99
CA THR A 89 18.87 -16.58 -11.15
C THR A 89 19.49 -16.95 -9.81
N ASP A 90 19.63 -15.98 -8.91
CA ASP A 90 20.18 -16.19 -7.57
C ASP A 90 19.31 -17.08 -6.69
N CYS A 91 17.99 -17.04 -6.88
CA CYS A 91 17.09 -17.92 -6.16
C CYS A 91 17.18 -19.35 -6.71
N ALA A 92 17.23 -19.52 -8.02
CA ALA A 92 17.38 -20.83 -8.65
C ALA A 92 18.70 -21.51 -8.25
N ILE A 93 19.81 -20.76 -8.24
CA ILE A 93 21.12 -21.26 -7.78
C ILE A 93 21.07 -21.66 -6.31
N ARG A 94 20.55 -20.80 -5.42
CA ARG A 94 20.55 -21.05 -3.97
C ARG A 94 19.69 -22.27 -3.59
N GLU A 95 18.55 -22.45 -4.24
CA GLU A 95 17.66 -23.59 -3.96
C GLU A 95 18.07 -24.86 -4.72
N GLY A 96 19.12 -24.83 -5.54
CA GLY A 96 19.60 -25.99 -6.28
C GLY A 96 18.67 -26.41 -7.44
N GLU A 97 17.93 -25.46 -8.02
CA GLU A 97 17.01 -25.71 -9.15
C GLU A 97 17.73 -25.69 -10.51
N ILE A 98 19.06 -25.56 -10.52
CA ILE A 98 19.89 -25.67 -11.72
C ILE A 98 20.72 -26.96 -11.62
N SER A 99 20.49 -27.91 -12.53
CA SER A 99 21.24 -29.17 -12.61
C SER A 99 22.70 -28.89 -12.92
N LYS A 100 23.59 -29.59 -12.20
CA LYS A 100 25.04 -29.50 -12.42
C LYS A 100 25.47 -30.33 -13.62
N GLU A 101 24.74 -31.36 -13.99
CA GLU A 101 25.14 -32.31 -15.01
C GLU A 101 24.68 -31.86 -16.39
N GLU A 102 23.43 -31.37 -16.50
CA GLU A 102 22.76 -31.16 -17.80
C GLU A 102 22.47 -29.68 -18.13
N MET A 103 22.86 -28.75 -17.25
CA MET A 103 22.58 -27.30 -17.39
C MET A 103 21.09 -27.00 -17.58
N LEU A 104 20.24 -27.70 -16.84
CA LEU A 104 18.80 -27.55 -16.90
C LEU A 104 18.28 -26.79 -15.69
N PHE A 105 17.33 -25.89 -15.91
CA PHE A 105 16.55 -25.27 -14.85
C PHE A 105 15.28 -26.06 -14.56
N LYS A 106 15.10 -26.52 -13.33
CA LYS A 106 13.88 -27.17 -12.86
C LYS A 106 12.90 -26.12 -12.33
N CYS A 107 11.75 -26.00 -12.99
CA CYS A 107 10.74 -25.05 -12.56
C CYS A 107 9.94 -25.55 -11.36
N ARG A 108 9.88 -24.77 -10.28
CA ARG A 108 9.10 -25.11 -9.08
C ARG A 108 7.58 -25.15 -9.27
N ALA A 109 7.05 -24.53 -10.33
CA ALA A 109 5.61 -24.53 -10.61
C ALA A 109 5.13 -25.81 -11.30
N CYS A 110 5.83 -26.24 -12.36
CA CYS A 110 5.42 -27.40 -13.17
C CYS A 110 6.32 -28.63 -12.97
N ASN A 111 7.41 -28.52 -12.21
CA ASN A 111 8.44 -29.53 -11.99
C ASN A 111 9.11 -30.05 -13.27
N ARG A 112 8.94 -29.35 -14.40
CA ARG A 112 9.64 -29.65 -15.66
C ARG A 112 10.96 -28.88 -15.74
N THR A 113 11.86 -29.40 -16.56
CA THR A 113 13.17 -28.83 -16.83
C THR A 113 13.16 -28.01 -18.11
N SER A 114 13.84 -26.87 -18.10
CA SER A 114 14.07 -26.00 -19.25
C SER A 114 15.57 -25.86 -19.51
N GLU A 115 15.97 -25.81 -20.77
CA GLU A 115 17.38 -25.77 -21.19
C GLU A 115 17.97 -24.36 -21.04
N LEU A 116 19.14 -24.21 -20.41
CA LEU A 116 19.69 -22.90 -20.06
C LEU A 116 20.61 -22.27 -21.11
N LEU A 117 21.34 -23.06 -21.89
CA LEU A 117 22.31 -22.55 -22.86
C LEU A 117 21.60 -21.81 -24.00
N GLY A 118 20.59 -22.43 -24.59
CA GLY A 118 19.71 -21.86 -25.59
C GLY A 118 18.91 -20.68 -25.04
N TRP A 119 18.43 -20.78 -23.80
CA TRP A 119 17.78 -19.65 -23.14
C TRP A 119 18.70 -18.43 -23.02
N VAL A 120 19.95 -18.60 -22.56
CA VAL A 120 20.93 -17.50 -22.51
C VAL A 120 21.26 -16.97 -23.90
N ARG A 121 21.46 -17.85 -24.88
CA ARG A 121 21.70 -17.46 -26.28
C ARG A 121 20.58 -16.55 -26.78
N ASP A 122 19.33 -16.92 -26.54
CA ASP A 122 18.16 -16.19 -27.01
C ASP A 122 18.05 -14.82 -26.30
N VAL A 123 18.33 -14.74 -25.00
CA VAL A 123 18.40 -13.46 -24.28
C VAL A 123 19.47 -12.56 -24.88
N PHE A 124 20.69 -13.05 -25.12
CA PHE A 124 21.74 -12.24 -25.72
C PHE A 124 21.40 -11.82 -27.16
N GLN A 125 20.76 -12.68 -27.94
CA GLN A 125 20.38 -12.39 -29.32
C GLN A 125 19.37 -11.24 -29.40
N HIS A 126 18.40 -11.18 -28.49
CA HIS A 126 17.32 -10.19 -28.52
C HIS A 126 17.61 -8.95 -27.68
N CYS A 127 18.35 -9.08 -26.58
CA CYS A 127 18.48 -8.03 -25.57
C CYS A 127 19.84 -7.31 -25.62
N ALA A 128 20.92 -8.00 -26.02
CA ALA A 128 22.27 -7.42 -25.96
C ALA A 128 22.48 -6.13 -26.78
N PRO A 129 21.81 -5.90 -27.93
CA PRO A 129 21.93 -4.63 -28.65
C PRO A 129 21.51 -3.39 -27.86
N ASN A 130 20.71 -3.56 -26.80
CA ASN A 130 20.19 -2.48 -25.98
C ASN A 130 20.94 -2.29 -24.65
N TRP A 131 21.93 -3.11 -24.35
CA TRP A 131 22.70 -2.99 -23.12
C TRP A 131 23.87 -2.03 -23.31
N ASP A 132 24.09 -1.19 -22.29
CA ASP A 132 25.31 -0.41 -22.17
C ASP A 132 26.47 -1.27 -21.64
N ARG A 133 27.64 -0.65 -21.46
CA ARG A 133 28.85 -1.34 -20.97
C ARG A 133 28.63 -2.06 -19.65
N GLU A 134 28.00 -1.38 -18.71
CA GLU A 134 27.82 -1.91 -17.36
C GLU A 134 26.78 -3.03 -17.36
N GLY A 135 25.69 -2.86 -18.11
CA GLY A 135 24.67 -3.86 -18.33
C GLY A 135 25.25 -5.13 -18.92
N LEU A 136 25.96 -5.05 -20.05
CA LEU A 136 26.55 -6.24 -20.68
C LEU A 136 27.51 -6.98 -19.74
N MET A 137 28.36 -6.27 -18.98
CA MET A 137 29.23 -6.92 -18.01
C MET A 137 28.46 -7.63 -16.90
N LYS A 138 27.35 -7.05 -16.41
CA LYS A 138 26.49 -7.69 -15.40
C LYS A 138 25.81 -8.94 -15.96
N GLU A 139 25.33 -8.91 -17.19
CA GLU A 139 24.70 -10.07 -17.81
C GLU A 139 25.71 -11.21 -18.05
N LEU A 140 26.95 -10.88 -18.49
CA LEU A 140 28.03 -11.86 -18.57
C LEU A 140 28.39 -12.47 -17.20
N ASP A 141 28.32 -11.69 -16.12
CA ASP A 141 28.50 -12.20 -14.75
C ASP A 141 27.37 -13.16 -14.35
N PHE A 142 26.11 -12.81 -14.64
CA PHE A 142 24.98 -13.72 -14.39
C PHE A 142 25.12 -15.04 -15.15
N VAL A 143 25.47 -14.99 -16.44
CA VAL A 143 25.77 -16.20 -17.22
C VAL A 143 26.88 -17.00 -16.56
N SER A 144 27.99 -16.36 -16.20
CA SER A 144 29.10 -17.03 -15.52
C SER A 144 28.63 -17.74 -14.25
N ARG A 145 27.74 -17.11 -13.46
CA ARG A 145 27.20 -17.68 -12.21
C ARG A 145 26.24 -18.84 -12.44
N ILE A 146 25.42 -18.79 -13.50
CA ILE A 146 24.52 -19.88 -13.90
C ILE A 146 25.33 -21.16 -14.16
N PHE A 147 26.41 -21.05 -14.94
CA PHE A 147 27.17 -22.21 -15.41
C PHE A 147 28.39 -22.59 -14.53
N ARG A 148 28.77 -21.76 -13.54
CA ARG A 148 29.98 -21.98 -12.70
C ARG A 148 30.00 -23.31 -11.96
N GLY A 149 28.84 -23.78 -11.50
CA GLY A 149 28.71 -25.03 -10.75
C GLY A 149 28.55 -26.28 -11.61
N GLY A 150 28.56 -26.14 -12.94
CA GLY A 150 28.23 -27.19 -13.88
C GLY A 150 29.40 -28.10 -14.27
N GLU A 151 29.10 -29.36 -14.58
CA GLU A 151 30.01 -30.37 -15.09
C GLU A 151 30.07 -30.40 -16.62
N ASP A 152 29.00 -29.95 -17.29
CA ASP A 152 28.89 -29.85 -18.75
C ASP A 152 30.04 -29.04 -19.37
N THR A 153 30.66 -29.59 -20.41
CA THR A 153 31.85 -29.02 -21.05
C THR A 153 31.54 -27.73 -21.79
N ARG A 154 30.33 -27.58 -22.34
CA ARG A 154 29.88 -26.38 -23.05
C ARG A 154 29.67 -25.23 -22.06
N GLY A 155 29.00 -25.53 -20.93
CA GLY A 155 28.83 -24.59 -19.82
C GLY A 155 30.18 -24.08 -19.29
N LYS A 156 31.14 -24.98 -19.06
CA LYS A 156 32.50 -24.58 -18.63
C LYS A 156 33.21 -23.69 -19.65
N LYS A 157 33.16 -24.03 -20.94
CA LYS A 157 33.72 -23.20 -22.02
C LYS A 157 33.05 -21.82 -22.04
N LEU A 158 31.73 -21.75 -21.83
CA LEU A 158 30.97 -20.50 -21.77
C LEU A 158 31.40 -19.62 -20.60
N VAL A 159 31.59 -20.17 -19.40
CA VAL A 159 32.11 -19.41 -18.25
C VAL A 159 33.46 -18.79 -18.58
N CYS A 160 34.40 -19.56 -19.13
CA CYS A 160 35.70 -19.04 -19.54
C CYS A 160 35.56 -17.93 -20.59
N LYS A 161 34.63 -18.08 -21.54
CA LYS A 161 34.39 -17.07 -22.57
C LYS A 161 33.81 -15.78 -21.99
N CYS A 162 32.87 -15.87 -21.06
CA CYS A 162 32.32 -14.71 -20.38
C CYS A 162 33.40 -13.96 -19.57
N GLU A 163 34.24 -14.67 -18.83
CA GLU A 163 35.34 -14.07 -18.07
C GLU A 163 36.38 -13.39 -18.99
N GLU A 164 36.70 -14.00 -20.14
CA GLU A 164 37.55 -13.40 -21.19
C GLU A 164 36.94 -12.09 -21.72
N LEU A 165 35.65 -12.10 -22.06
CA LEU A 165 34.95 -10.94 -22.61
C LEU A 165 34.82 -9.80 -21.59
N ILE A 166 34.55 -10.11 -20.32
CA ILE A 166 34.54 -9.10 -19.25
C ILE A 166 35.90 -8.39 -19.17
N ASN A 167 37.00 -9.14 -19.23
CA ASN A 167 38.34 -8.54 -19.20
C ASN A 167 38.63 -7.71 -20.46
N LYS A 168 38.18 -8.15 -21.64
CA LYS A 168 38.31 -7.38 -22.88
C LYS A 168 37.50 -6.08 -22.85
N ILE A 169 36.28 -6.11 -22.31
CA ILE A 169 35.44 -4.90 -22.14
C ILE A 169 36.13 -3.91 -21.19
N LYS A 170 36.68 -4.39 -20.06
CA LYS A 170 37.50 -3.56 -19.15
C LYS A 170 38.73 -2.97 -19.85
N GLY A 171 39.30 -3.70 -20.81
CA GLY A 171 40.40 -3.25 -21.67
C GLY A 171 39.98 -2.33 -22.83
N GLY A 172 38.71 -1.97 -22.95
CA GLY A 172 38.20 -1.02 -23.96
C GLY A 172 37.53 -1.65 -25.18
N LEU A 173 37.27 -2.96 -25.20
CA LEU A 173 36.48 -3.59 -26.27
C LEU A 173 35.04 -3.05 -26.26
N ALA A 174 34.54 -2.67 -27.44
CA ALA A 174 33.16 -2.23 -27.61
C ALA A 174 32.14 -3.34 -27.28
N GLU A 175 31.03 -2.93 -26.66
CA GLU A 175 29.97 -3.80 -26.13
C GLU A 175 29.31 -4.60 -27.25
N ALA A 176 28.98 -3.93 -28.35
CA ALA A 176 28.41 -4.57 -29.54
C ALA A 176 29.34 -5.65 -30.12
N THR A 177 30.66 -5.44 -30.05
CA THR A 177 31.65 -6.43 -30.51
C THR A 177 31.73 -7.60 -29.54
N ALA A 178 31.74 -7.34 -28.23
CA ALA A 178 31.75 -8.39 -27.22
C ALA A 178 30.49 -9.27 -27.29
N ALA A 179 29.31 -8.67 -27.46
CA ALA A 179 28.05 -9.38 -27.64
C ALA A 179 28.06 -10.26 -28.91
N LYS A 180 28.54 -9.72 -30.04
CA LYS A 180 28.71 -10.50 -31.29
C LYS A 180 29.65 -11.68 -31.13
N LEU A 181 30.79 -11.49 -30.45
CA LEU A 181 31.75 -12.57 -30.19
C LEU A 181 31.14 -13.69 -29.34
N LEU A 182 30.28 -13.36 -28.37
CA LEU A 182 29.58 -14.38 -27.59
C LEU A 182 28.53 -15.12 -28.44
N LEU A 183 27.78 -14.42 -29.29
CA LEU A 183 26.80 -15.04 -30.18
C LEU A 183 27.46 -15.97 -31.21
N MET A 184 28.61 -15.57 -31.78
CA MET A 184 29.41 -16.45 -32.64
C MET A 184 29.88 -17.70 -31.89
N PHE A 185 30.31 -17.54 -30.64
CA PHE A 185 30.74 -18.66 -29.81
C PHE A 185 29.61 -19.66 -29.51
N PHE A 186 28.37 -19.19 -29.33
CA PHE A 186 27.21 -20.09 -29.22
C PHE A 186 27.02 -20.94 -30.50
N GLN A 187 27.21 -20.34 -31.69
CA GLN A 187 27.15 -21.07 -32.96
C GLN A 187 28.27 -22.11 -33.08
N GLU A 188 29.49 -21.78 -32.67
CA GLU A 188 30.64 -22.70 -32.71
C GLU A 188 30.42 -23.93 -31.81
N ILE A 189 29.82 -23.76 -30.64
CA ILE A 189 29.55 -24.87 -29.71
C ILE A 189 28.44 -25.79 -30.22
N GLU A 190 27.51 -25.29 -31.04
CA GLU A 190 26.43 -26.10 -31.63
C GLU A 190 26.89 -26.95 -32.82
N VAL A 191 28.00 -26.59 -33.49
CA VAL A 191 28.49 -27.22 -34.74
C VAL A 191 29.35 -28.46 -34.50
N ASP A 192 29.76 -28.77 -33.25
CA ASP A 192 30.51 -30.00 -32.88
C ASP A 192 29.68 -31.32 -33.00
N SER A 193 28.59 -31.32 -33.77
CA SER A 193 27.81 -32.52 -34.11
C SER A 193 28.12 -32.97 -35.55
N PRO A 194 28.68 -34.17 -35.77
CA PRO A 194 29.31 -34.52 -37.03
C PRO A 194 28.29 -34.83 -38.13
N LYS A 195 28.29 -34.02 -39.20
CA LYS A 195 27.81 -34.42 -40.53
C LYS A 195 28.87 -34.13 -41.59
N SER A 196 29.41 -35.20 -42.14
CA SER A 196 30.43 -35.27 -43.19
C SER A 196 29.93 -34.76 -44.54
N LEU A 197 30.76 -33.99 -45.25
CA LEU A 197 30.67 -33.82 -46.71
C LEU A 197 32.07 -33.98 -47.31
N GLU A 198 32.23 -35.01 -48.15
CA GLU A 198 33.43 -35.28 -48.93
C GLU A 198 33.34 -34.65 -50.34
N ASN A 199 34.38 -33.87 -50.66
CA ASN A 199 35.24 -33.86 -51.86
C ASN A 199 34.67 -33.70 -53.29
N GLU A 200 35.20 -32.70 -54.03
CA GLU A 200 35.08 -32.52 -55.50
C GLU A 200 36.45 -32.70 -56.20
N GLY A 201 36.44 -33.33 -57.39
CA GLY A 201 37.55 -33.39 -58.34
C GLY A 201 37.26 -32.61 -59.64
N MET A 202 38.32 -32.24 -60.38
CA MET A 202 38.34 -31.28 -61.51
C MET A 202 37.39 -31.58 -62.70
N ILE A 203 36.83 -30.52 -63.30
CA ILE A 203 35.79 -30.56 -64.35
C ILE A 203 36.26 -29.83 -65.63
N ALA A 204 35.81 -30.28 -66.81
CA ALA A 204 36.15 -29.77 -68.13
C ALA A 204 35.53 -28.39 -68.48
N PRO A 205 36.11 -27.60 -69.42
CA PRO A 205 35.69 -26.21 -69.68
C PRO A 205 34.23 -26.00 -70.14
N GLN A 206 33.66 -26.93 -70.91
CA GLN A 206 32.24 -26.86 -71.33
C GLN A 206 31.28 -27.08 -70.13
N ASP A 207 31.66 -27.96 -69.21
CA ASP A 207 30.89 -28.26 -68.00
C ASP A 207 30.99 -27.12 -66.98
N ALA A 208 32.11 -26.38 -66.97
CA ALA A 208 32.24 -25.15 -66.19
C ALA A 208 31.26 -24.06 -66.66
N CYS A 209 31.11 -23.83 -67.97
CA CYS A 209 30.16 -22.85 -68.51
C CYS A 209 28.70 -23.21 -68.24
N ASN A 210 28.34 -24.49 -68.37
CA ASN A 210 26.98 -24.96 -68.03
C ASN A 210 26.70 -24.84 -66.53
N ARG A 211 27.67 -25.19 -65.67
CA ARG A 211 27.57 -24.98 -64.21
C ARG A 211 27.42 -23.49 -63.87
N ILE A 212 28.15 -22.59 -64.54
CA ILE A 212 28.02 -21.13 -64.33
C ILE A 212 26.61 -20.65 -64.71
N ALA A 213 26.07 -21.09 -65.85
CA ALA A 213 24.71 -20.71 -66.27
C ALA A 213 23.63 -21.23 -65.30
N GLU A 214 23.81 -22.43 -64.76
CA GLU A 214 22.93 -23.01 -63.72
C GLU A 214 22.99 -22.19 -62.43
N VAL A 215 24.19 -21.84 -61.97
CA VAL A 215 24.42 -21.02 -60.77
C VAL A 215 23.83 -19.62 -60.93
N VAL A 216 23.97 -18.99 -62.11
CA VAL A 216 23.37 -17.67 -62.39
C VAL A 216 21.84 -17.74 -62.37
N LYS A 217 21.22 -18.74 -63.02
CA LYS A 217 19.76 -18.93 -62.97
C LYS A 217 19.27 -19.22 -61.56
N GLN A 218 19.99 -20.03 -60.80
CA GLN A 218 19.69 -20.32 -59.40
C GLN A 218 19.81 -19.07 -58.53
N THR A 219 20.78 -18.20 -58.81
CA THR A 219 20.99 -16.93 -58.10
C THR A 219 19.85 -15.95 -58.38
N LEU A 220 19.41 -15.83 -59.64
CA LEU A 220 18.26 -15.01 -60.00
C LEU A 220 16.97 -15.47 -59.31
N ARG A 221 16.70 -16.79 -59.26
CA ARG A 221 15.55 -17.33 -58.49
C ARG A 221 15.66 -17.05 -56.99
N LYS A 222 16.85 -17.16 -56.41
CA LYS A 222 17.07 -16.82 -54.99
C LYS A 222 16.85 -15.32 -54.73
N MET A 223 17.27 -14.45 -55.64
CA MET A 223 17.03 -13.01 -55.52
C MET A 223 15.53 -12.66 -55.64
N GLU A 224 14.79 -13.34 -56.52
CA GLU A 224 13.34 -13.19 -56.65
C GLU A 224 12.60 -13.60 -55.36
N ILE A 225 12.93 -14.77 -54.80
CA ILE A 225 12.38 -15.23 -53.50
C ILE A 225 12.69 -14.22 -52.37
N VAL A 226 13.91 -13.68 -52.33
CA VAL A 226 14.28 -12.66 -51.33
C VAL A 226 13.51 -11.35 -51.55
N GLY A 227 13.24 -10.97 -52.80
CA GLY A 227 12.44 -9.80 -53.14
C GLY A 227 10.96 -9.94 -52.71
N GLU A 228 10.36 -11.10 -52.97
CA GLU A 228 9.00 -11.43 -52.55
C GLU A 228 8.89 -11.48 -51.02
N GLU A 229 9.85 -12.12 -50.35
CA GLU A 229 9.91 -12.20 -48.90
C GLU A 229 10.05 -10.81 -48.26
N LYS A 230 10.93 -9.95 -48.80
CA LYS A 230 11.08 -8.57 -48.34
C LYS A 230 9.78 -7.78 -48.48
N THR A 231 9.07 -7.96 -49.59
CA THR A 231 7.77 -7.31 -49.82
C THR A 231 6.71 -7.81 -48.85
N ARG A 232 6.69 -9.12 -48.57
CA ARG A 232 5.81 -9.73 -47.56
C ARG A 232 6.09 -9.19 -46.16
N MET A 233 7.36 -9.10 -45.77
CA MET A 233 7.77 -8.55 -44.47
C MET A 233 7.40 -7.08 -44.36
N TYR A 234 7.60 -6.29 -45.41
CA TYR A 234 7.20 -4.87 -45.45
C TYR A 234 5.69 -4.70 -45.28
N ASN A 235 4.89 -5.46 -46.03
CA ASN A 235 3.42 -5.40 -45.92
C ASN A 235 2.94 -5.83 -44.52
N LYS A 236 3.57 -6.84 -43.91
CA LYS A 236 3.27 -7.25 -42.53
C LYS A 236 3.64 -6.16 -41.52
N ALA A 237 4.78 -5.50 -41.70
CA ALA A 237 5.20 -4.40 -40.84
C ALA A 237 4.27 -3.18 -40.96
N LEU A 238 3.78 -2.89 -42.18
CA LEU A 238 2.82 -1.82 -42.42
C LEU A 238 1.48 -2.08 -41.71
N LEU A 239 0.93 -3.30 -41.83
CA LEU A 239 -0.28 -3.68 -41.12
C LEU A 239 -0.12 -3.61 -39.60
N GLY A 240 1.04 -4.01 -39.08
CA GLY A 240 1.35 -3.87 -37.65
C GLY A 240 1.42 -2.41 -37.19
N LEU A 241 1.90 -1.50 -38.05
CA LEU A 241 1.91 -0.07 -37.77
C LEU A 241 0.49 0.52 -37.76
N GLU A 242 -0.35 0.15 -38.72
CA GLU A 242 -1.76 0.58 -38.79
C GLU A 242 -2.56 0.08 -37.57
N GLU A 243 -2.29 -1.14 -37.10
CA GLU A 243 -2.91 -1.69 -35.89
C GLU A 243 -2.48 -0.92 -34.64
N CYS A 244 -1.18 -0.64 -34.51
CA CYS A 244 -0.64 0.20 -33.43
C CYS A 244 -1.24 1.61 -33.44
N GLU A 245 -1.40 2.23 -34.62
CA GLU A 245 -2.01 3.56 -34.76
C GLU A 245 -3.47 3.58 -34.29
N ARG A 246 -4.27 2.57 -34.66
CA ARG A 246 -5.65 2.44 -34.15
C ARG A 246 -5.69 2.24 -32.64
N GLU A 247 -4.82 1.40 -32.08
CA GLU A 247 -4.76 1.17 -30.64
C GLU A 247 -4.42 2.48 -29.91
N MET A 248 -3.48 3.27 -30.43
CA MET A 248 -3.15 4.58 -29.87
C MET A 248 -4.33 5.56 -29.93
N GLU A 249 -5.12 5.54 -31.00
CA GLU A 249 -6.32 6.38 -31.11
C GLU A 249 -7.42 5.95 -30.12
N GLU A 250 -7.63 4.63 -29.94
CA GLU A 250 -8.56 4.09 -28.95
C GLU A 250 -8.13 4.47 -27.52
N LYS A 251 -6.84 4.33 -27.20
CA LYS A 251 -6.29 4.76 -25.91
C LYS A 251 -6.40 6.26 -25.70
N ALA A 252 -6.25 7.07 -26.73
CA ALA A 252 -6.49 8.51 -26.64
C ALA A 252 -7.95 8.84 -26.28
N LYS A 253 -8.91 8.10 -26.83
CA LYS A 253 -10.35 8.22 -26.51
C LYS A 253 -10.62 7.80 -25.06
N GLU A 254 -10.12 6.63 -24.63
CA GLU A 254 -10.23 6.15 -23.25
C GLU A 254 -9.68 7.19 -22.25
N VAL A 255 -8.51 7.77 -22.53
CA VAL A 255 -7.90 8.81 -21.68
C VAL A 255 -8.77 10.07 -21.62
N SER A 256 -9.41 10.46 -22.73
CA SER A 256 -10.32 11.61 -22.75
C SER A 256 -11.59 11.36 -21.90
N GLU A 257 -12.16 10.17 -22.00
CA GLU A 257 -13.33 9.76 -21.19
C GLU A 257 -12.99 9.71 -19.70
N LEU A 258 -11.84 9.12 -19.34
CA LEU A 258 -11.37 9.09 -17.95
C LEU A 258 -11.12 10.48 -17.37
N LYS A 259 -10.61 11.43 -18.18
CA LYS A 259 -10.45 12.84 -17.75
C LYS A 259 -11.80 13.49 -17.47
N LEU A 260 -12.81 13.25 -18.29
CA LEU A 260 -14.17 13.74 -18.07
C LEU A 260 -14.77 13.16 -16.79
N GLU A 261 -14.60 11.85 -16.57
CA GLU A 261 -15.08 11.19 -15.34
C GLU A 261 -14.37 11.72 -14.10
N MET A 262 -13.06 11.96 -14.18
CA MET A 262 -12.27 12.53 -13.09
C MET A 262 -12.77 13.94 -12.71
N GLU A 263 -13.05 14.81 -13.67
CA GLU A 263 -13.58 16.15 -13.38
C GLU A 263 -14.98 16.08 -12.78
N LYS A 264 -15.83 15.15 -13.23
CA LYS A 264 -17.15 14.91 -12.62
C LYS A 264 -17.03 14.46 -11.16
N LYS A 265 -16.12 13.52 -10.86
CA LYS A 265 -15.87 13.07 -9.48
C LYS A 265 -15.32 14.20 -8.61
N LYS A 266 -14.46 15.05 -9.15
CA LYS A 266 -13.95 16.24 -8.45
C LYS A 266 -15.08 17.20 -8.08
N GLN A 267 -16.00 17.49 -9.00
CA GLN A 267 -17.18 18.32 -8.69
C GLN A 267 -18.07 17.70 -7.61
N GLN A 268 -18.27 16.37 -7.63
CA GLN A 268 -19.00 15.65 -6.58
C GLN A 268 -18.32 15.77 -5.22
N ILE A 269 -16.99 15.64 -5.16
CA ILE A 269 -16.21 15.80 -3.92
C ILE A 269 -16.35 17.22 -3.38
N GLU A 270 -16.27 18.24 -4.24
CA GLU A 270 -16.45 19.63 -3.84
C GLU A 270 -17.86 19.91 -3.29
N GLU A 271 -18.89 19.32 -3.90
CA GLU A 271 -20.27 19.41 -3.43
C GLU A 271 -20.47 18.76 -2.06
N VAL A 272 -19.99 17.53 -1.88
CA VAL A 272 -20.01 16.86 -0.57
C VAL A 272 -19.23 17.67 0.45
N GLY A 273 -18.07 18.23 0.08
CA GLY A 273 -17.29 19.12 0.94
C GLY A 273 -18.05 20.37 1.39
N ARG A 274 -18.91 20.96 0.54
CA ARG A 274 -19.80 22.06 0.93
C ARG A 274 -20.83 21.61 1.96
N ILE A 275 -21.45 20.44 1.75
CA ILE A 275 -22.45 19.89 2.67
C ILE A 275 -21.84 19.59 4.04
N VAL A 276 -20.64 18.98 4.07
CA VAL A 276 -19.93 18.68 5.32
C VAL A 276 -19.68 19.96 6.11
N ARG A 277 -19.14 21.02 5.49
CA ARG A 277 -18.91 22.31 6.17
C ARG A 277 -20.19 22.92 6.73
N LEU A 278 -21.30 22.83 6.00
CA LEU A 278 -22.60 23.31 6.50
C LEU A 278 -23.07 22.49 7.71
N LYS A 279 -22.90 21.17 7.67
CA LYS A 279 -23.30 20.29 8.78
C LYS A 279 -22.42 20.46 10.02
N GLU A 280 -21.13 20.71 9.83
CA GLU A 280 -20.21 21.09 10.92
C GLU A 280 -20.66 22.39 11.59
N ALA A 281 -20.95 23.44 10.81
CA ALA A 281 -21.43 24.71 11.34
C ALA A 281 -22.80 24.58 12.05
N GLU A 282 -23.72 23.78 11.50
CA GLU A 282 -24.99 23.45 12.17
C GLU A 282 -24.74 22.76 13.52
N ALA A 283 -23.86 21.76 13.57
CA ALA A 283 -23.52 21.03 14.79
C ALA A 283 -22.89 21.94 15.86
N GLU A 284 -21.97 22.82 15.48
CA GLU A 284 -21.37 23.81 16.38
C GLU A 284 -22.42 24.75 16.97
N MET A 285 -23.37 25.22 16.16
CA MET A 285 -24.47 26.08 16.61
C MET A 285 -25.39 25.35 17.59
N PHE A 286 -25.73 24.08 17.33
CA PHE A 286 -26.51 23.26 18.26
C PHE A 286 -25.78 23.01 19.57
N GLN A 287 -24.47 22.72 19.52
CA GLN A 287 -23.67 22.53 20.72
C GLN A 287 -23.59 23.81 21.55
N LEU A 288 -23.42 24.97 20.91
CA LEU A 288 -23.43 26.27 21.59
C LEU A 288 -24.76 26.51 22.31
N LYS A 289 -25.90 26.25 21.64
CA LYS A 289 -27.23 26.37 22.26
C LYS A 289 -27.43 25.40 23.42
N ALA A 290 -26.98 24.16 23.30
CA ALA A 290 -27.05 23.17 24.37
C ALA A 290 -26.24 23.63 25.60
N ASN A 291 -25.03 24.15 25.37
CA ASN A 291 -24.19 24.69 26.43
C ASN A 291 -24.83 25.91 27.11
N GLN A 292 -25.41 26.84 26.34
CA GLN A 292 -26.14 28.00 26.89
C GLN A 292 -27.35 27.58 27.73
N ALA A 293 -28.14 26.61 27.25
CA ALA A 293 -29.28 26.08 27.99
C ALA A 293 -28.85 25.42 29.31
N LYS A 294 -27.73 24.69 29.30
CA LYS A 294 -27.15 24.09 30.50
C LYS A 294 -26.76 25.15 31.54
N VAL A 295 -26.05 26.20 31.11
CA VAL A 295 -25.62 27.29 32.01
C VAL A 295 -26.83 28.02 32.62
N GLU A 296 -27.88 28.27 31.83
CA GLU A 296 -29.09 28.93 32.36
C GLU A 296 -29.87 28.01 33.31
N ALA A 297 -29.94 26.70 33.03
CA ALA A 297 -30.53 25.72 33.96
C ALA A 297 -29.78 25.71 35.31
N GLU A 298 -28.45 25.62 35.30
CA GLU A 298 -27.61 25.68 36.50
C GLU A 298 -27.77 27.01 37.27
N ARG A 299 -28.03 28.11 36.56
CA ARG A 299 -28.33 29.40 37.19
C ARG A 299 -29.68 29.39 37.88
N LEU A 300 -30.71 28.87 37.21
CA LEU A 300 -32.06 28.76 37.78
C LEU A 300 -32.07 27.84 39.00
N GLU A 301 -31.37 26.70 38.94
CA GLU A 301 -31.22 25.79 40.08
C GLU A 301 -30.62 26.49 41.31
N ARG A 302 -29.56 27.30 41.11
CA ARG A 302 -28.96 28.10 42.20
C ARG A 302 -29.96 29.09 42.80
N ILE A 303 -30.76 29.76 41.97
CA ILE A 303 -31.78 30.70 42.45
C ILE A 303 -32.87 29.97 43.24
N VAL A 304 -33.36 28.84 42.73
CA VAL A 304 -34.38 28.03 43.41
C VAL A 304 -33.86 27.55 44.76
N LYS A 305 -32.61 27.03 44.82
CA LYS A 305 -31.98 26.60 46.06
C LYS A 305 -31.88 27.74 47.07
N ALA A 306 -31.34 28.89 46.68
CA ALA A 306 -31.20 30.04 47.56
C ALA A 306 -32.56 30.59 48.06
N LYS A 307 -33.58 30.61 47.19
CA LYS A 307 -34.94 31.00 47.59
C LYS A 307 -35.54 30.01 48.58
N ARG A 308 -35.36 28.70 48.36
CA ARG A 308 -35.83 27.64 49.27
C ARG A 308 -35.20 27.79 50.64
N GLU A 309 -33.87 27.91 50.71
CA GLU A 309 -33.12 28.12 51.95
C GLU A 309 -33.62 29.36 52.70
N LYS A 310 -33.76 30.50 52.01
CA LYS A 310 -34.28 31.73 52.61
C LYS A 310 -35.71 31.57 53.16
N THR A 311 -36.60 30.90 52.42
CA THR A 311 -37.98 30.67 52.91
C THR A 311 -38.03 29.71 54.10
N GLU A 312 -37.13 28.72 54.16
CA GLU A 312 -37.01 27.82 55.31
C GLU A 312 -36.46 28.57 56.53
N GLU A 313 -35.43 29.41 56.35
CA GLU A 313 -34.89 30.28 57.40
C GLU A 313 -35.96 31.25 57.95
N GLU A 314 -36.72 31.91 57.07
CA GLU A 314 -37.82 32.81 57.46
C GLU A 314 -38.93 32.04 58.20
N TYR A 315 -39.29 30.85 57.74
CA TYR A 315 -40.27 29.98 58.41
C TYR A 315 -39.81 29.60 59.82
N VAL A 316 -38.58 29.12 59.97
CA VAL A 316 -37.99 28.76 61.27
C VAL A 316 -37.91 29.97 62.20
N SER A 317 -37.47 31.12 61.70
CA SER A 317 -37.38 32.37 62.47
C SER A 317 -38.75 32.81 62.98
N ASN A 318 -39.78 32.80 62.12
CA ASN A 318 -41.13 33.18 62.49
C ASN A 318 -41.74 32.19 63.49
N TYR A 319 -41.50 30.88 63.30
CA TYR A 319 -41.93 29.84 64.24
C TYR A 319 -41.31 30.05 65.64
N LEU A 320 -39.99 30.29 65.72
CA LEU A 320 -39.29 30.53 66.98
C LEU A 320 -39.77 31.82 67.66
N LYS A 321 -39.96 32.92 66.91
CA LYS A 321 -40.53 34.16 67.46
C LYS A 321 -41.95 33.96 68.01
N GLN A 322 -42.77 33.17 67.33
CA GLN A 322 -44.11 32.83 67.81
C GLN A 322 -44.05 32.03 69.12
N ARG A 323 -43.20 31.01 69.20
CA ARG A 323 -42.98 30.23 70.43
C ARG A 323 -42.49 31.08 71.59
N LEU A 324 -41.57 32.01 71.34
CA LEU A 324 -41.06 32.92 72.36
C LEU A 324 -42.17 33.80 72.92
N ARG A 325 -42.98 34.43 72.06
CA ARG A 325 -44.12 35.26 72.48
C ARG A 325 -45.15 34.49 73.31
N GLU A 326 -45.42 33.24 72.93
CA GLU A 326 -46.33 32.39 73.72
C GLU A 326 -45.76 32.04 75.10
N ALA A 327 -44.46 31.72 75.18
CA ALA A 327 -43.79 31.46 76.46
C ALA A 327 -43.71 32.71 77.35
N GLU A 328 -43.48 33.90 76.76
CA GLU A 328 -43.50 35.18 77.48
C GLU A 328 -44.89 35.49 78.03
N ALA A 329 -45.96 35.27 77.25
CA ALA A 329 -47.33 35.46 77.68
C ALA A 329 -47.72 34.46 78.79
N GLU A 330 -47.31 33.20 78.69
CA GLU A 330 -47.53 32.20 79.74
C GLU A 330 -46.79 32.59 81.04
N LYS A 331 -45.54 33.07 80.93
CA LYS A 331 -44.77 33.61 82.06
C LYS A 331 -45.47 34.80 82.71
N GLU A 332 -45.95 35.77 81.92
CA GLU A 332 -46.69 36.94 82.43
C GLU A 332 -47.99 36.53 83.13
N TYR A 333 -48.75 35.60 82.53
CA TYR A 333 -49.96 35.05 83.14
C TYR A 333 -49.67 34.38 84.48
N MET A 334 -48.63 33.54 84.55
CA MET A 334 -48.22 32.90 85.81
C MET A 334 -47.75 33.91 86.85
N PHE A 335 -47.04 34.96 86.44
CA PHE A 335 -46.58 36.03 87.33
C PHE A 335 -47.75 36.82 87.92
N GLU A 336 -48.73 37.21 87.10
CA GLU A 336 -49.91 37.92 87.60
C GLU A 336 -50.73 37.05 88.55
N LYS A 337 -50.89 35.76 88.23
CA LYS A 337 -51.54 34.79 89.13
C LYS A 337 -50.83 34.63 90.48
N MET A 338 -49.50 34.61 90.49
CA MET A 338 -48.74 34.58 91.75
C MET A 338 -48.95 35.87 92.57
N LYS A 339 -48.96 37.03 91.92
CA LYS A 339 -49.19 38.32 92.56
C LYS A 339 -50.61 38.45 93.14
N GLU A 340 -51.62 37.92 92.45
CA GLU A 340 -53.00 37.80 92.97
C GLU A 340 -53.06 36.89 94.20
N GLN A 341 -52.31 35.78 94.21
CA GLN A 341 -52.22 34.90 95.37
C GLN A 341 -51.50 35.54 96.56
N GLU A 342 -50.45 36.33 96.31
CA GLU A 342 -49.74 37.09 97.35
C GLU A 342 -50.60 38.20 97.95
N SER A 343 -51.25 39.02 97.11
CA SER A 343 -52.17 40.07 97.55
C SER A 343 -53.44 39.52 98.22
N GLY A 344 -53.96 38.39 97.76
CA GLY A 344 -55.02 37.65 98.44
C GLY A 344 -54.57 37.10 99.80
N GLY A 345 -53.32 36.63 99.91
CA GLY A 345 -52.69 36.23 101.17
C GLY A 345 -52.47 37.41 102.13
N GLU A 346 -52.13 38.59 101.62
CA GLU A 346 -52.01 39.82 102.41
C GLU A 346 -53.38 40.35 102.85
N ALA A 347 -54.40 40.29 102.00
CA ALA A 347 -55.77 40.64 102.36
C ALA A 347 -56.37 39.68 103.40
N LEU A 348 -56.05 38.39 103.34
CA LEU A 348 -56.40 37.41 104.37
C LEU A 348 -55.69 37.71 105.70
N LYS A 349 -54.39 38.07 105.67
CA LYS A 349 -53.66 38.52 106.86
C LYS A 349 -54.22 39.82 107.43
N PHE A 350 -54.66 40.75 106.59
CA PHE A 350 -55.28 42.01 107.03
C PHE A 350 -56.67 41.79 107.62
N SER A 351 -57.45 40.86 107.04
CA SER A 351 -58.75 40.40 107.57
C SER A 351 -58.60 39.67 108.91
N GLU A 352 -57.61 38.78 109.05
CA GLU A 352 -57.26 38.17 110.36
C GLU A 352 -56.82 39.21 111.39
N MET A 353 -56.13 40.28 110.96
CA MET A 353 -55.72 41.37 111.84
C MET A 353 -56.93 42.21 112.29
N LEU A 354 -57.89 42.50 111.40
CA LEU A 354 -59.13 43.22 111.72
C LEU A 354 -60.09 42.40 112.59
N HIS A 355 -60.22 41.09 112.36
CA HIS A 355 -60.99 40.20 113.23
C HIS A 355 -60.39 40.05 114.63
N ARG A 356 -59.11 40.40 114.83
CA ARG A 356 -58.52 40.48 116.17
C ARG A 356 -58.88 41.78 116.92
N TYR A 357 -59.33 42.83 116.20
CA TYR A 357 -59.80 44.09 116.80
C TYR A 357 -61.32 44.12 117.07
N ASP A 358 -62.12 43.32 116.36
CA ASP A 358 -63.58 43.22 116.54
C ASP A 358 -64.03 42.05 117.46
N ALA A 359 -63.30 41.82 118.55
CA ALA A 359 -63.74 40.94 119.64
C ALA A 359 -64.19 41.77 120.85
N PRO A 360 -65.51 41.95 121.11
CA PRO A 360 -65.99 42.65 122.29
C PRO A 360 -65.90 41.73 123.52
N SER A 361 -64.99 42.05 124.44
CA SER A 361 -65.02 41.50 125.81
C SER A 361 -65.86 42.41 126.70
N ARG A 362 -66.97 41.83 127.18
CA ARG A 362 -67.89 42.39 128.17
C ARG A 362 -67.22 42.61 129.53
N GLN A 363 -67.79 43.58 130.25
CA GLN A 363 -67.64 43.81 131.68
C GLN A 363 -67.94 42.55 132.51
N GLU A 364 -67.09 42.30 133.51
CA GLU A 364 -67.49 42.21 134.92
C GLU A 364 -66.64 43.21 135.72
#